data_AF-A0A2V7N7Q6-F1
#
_entry.id   AF-A0A2V7N7Q6-F1
#
_cell.length_a   1.000
_cell.length_b   1.000
_cell.length_c   1.000
_cell.angle_alpha   90.00
_cell.angle_beta   90.00
_cell.angle_gamma   90.00
#
_symmetry.space_group_name_H-M   'P 1'
#
loop_
_entity.id
_entity.type
_entity.pdbx_description
1 polymer ?
#
loop_
_entity_poly.entity_id
_entity_poly.type
_entity_poly.pdbx_seq_one_letter_code
_entity_poly.pdbx_strand_id
1 'polypeptide(L)'
;MHERAPAFGGEDGSSYSVATFVDDAPDPDGRYGAALLFIRWSDAGDRPVGHLETDYIGFGRTPADALAPVLALTLHDVKAHLDACVARAGTAKREGGMA
;
A
#
# COMPACT_ATOMS: atom_id res chain seq x y z
N MET A 1 21.93 -2.62 17.05
CA MET A 1 21.31 -1.48 16.36
C MET A 1 20.56 -2.09 15.17
N HIS A 2 19.24 -2.25 15.25
CA HIS A 2 18.47 -2.75 14.12
C HIS A 2 18.16 -1.53 13.25
N GLU A 3 18.88 -1.42 12.13
CA GLU A 3 18.59 -0.38 11.14
C GLU A 3 17.13 -0.53 10.71
N ARG A 4 16.39 0.58 10.80
CA ARG A 4 15.02 0.68 10.32
C ARG A 4 15.00 0.23 8.87
N ALA A 5 14.08 -0.66 8.50
CA ALA A 5 13.85 -0.98 7.10
C ALA A 5 13.70 0.32 6.30
N PRO A 6 14.25 0.40 5.07
CA PRO A 6 14.07 1.58 4.24
C PRO A 6 12.59 1.95 4.18
N ALA A 7 12.26 3.14 4.66
CA ALA A 7 10.90 3.64 4.71
C ALA A 7 10.70 4.68 3.60
N PHE A 8 9.54 4.64 2.96
CA PHE A 8 9.09 5.71 2.10
C PHE A 8 8.54 6.84 2.97
N GLY A 9 8.91 8.08 2.65
CA GLY A 9 8.25 9.25 3.22
C GLY A 9 6.97 9.55 2.44
N GLY A 10 5.83 9.58 3.11
CA GLY A 10 4.59 10.10 2.55
C GLY A 10 4.60 11.63 2.50
N GLU A 11 3.86 12.22 1.57
CA GLU A 11 3.68 13.69 1.50
C GLU A 11 2.94 14.26 2.72
N ASP A 12 2.31 13.42 3.52
CA ASP A 12 1.72 13.76 4.82
C ASP A 12 2.75 13.83 5.97
N GLY A 13 4.04 13.64 5.67
CA GLY A 13 5.14 13.64 6.63
C GLY A 13 5.34 12.34 7.40
N SER A 14 4.53 11.30 7.14
CA SER A 14 4.63 10.03 7.85
C SER A 14 5.61 9.06 7.19
N SER A 15 6.14 8.13 7.98
CA SER A 15 7.00 7.05 7.48
C SER A 15 6.19 5.79 7.17
N TYR A 16 6.44 5.20 6.00
CA TYR A 16 5.75 4.00 5.53
C TYR A 16 6.72 2.89 5.17
N SER A 17 6.44 1.66 5.59
CA SER A 17 6.98 0.45 4.96
C SER A 17 5.97 -0.12 3.97
N VAL A 18 6.44 -0.89 3.00
CA VAL A 18 5.57 -1.51 1.99
C VAL A 18 5.62 -3.03 2.12
N ALA A 19 4.47 -3.66 1.94
CA ALA A 19 4.32 -5.11 1.75
C ALA A 19 3.45 -5.36 0.52
N THR A 20 3.60 -6.53 -0.08
CA THR A 20 2.70 -6.99 -1.13
C THR A 20 1.53 -7.75 -0.52
N PHE A 21 0.33 -7.55 -1.06
CA PHE A 21 -0.88 -8.28 -0.70
C PHE A 21 -1.42 -9.03 -1.91
N VAL A 22 -1.93 -10.23 -1.70
CA VAL A 22 -2.72 -10.99 -2.68
C VAL A 22 -3.89 -11.62 -1.95
N ASP A 23 -5.07 -11.66 -2.57
CA ASP A 23 -6.24 -12.26 -1.96
C ASP A 23 -5.99 -13.74 -1.62
N ASP A 24 -6.53 -14.20 -0.50
CA ASP A 24 -6.41 -15.60 -0.08
C ASP A 24 -7.29 -16.54 -0.91
N ALA A 25 -8.31 -16.00 -1.58
CA ALA A 25 -9.26 -16.74 -2.41
C ALA A 25 -9.56 -15.95 -3.70
N PRO A 26 -9.88 -16.65 -4.81
CA PRO A 26 -10.20 -15.98 -6.05
C PRO A 26 -11.59 -15.34 -6.02
N ASP A 27 -11.77 -14.31 -6.84
CA ASP A 27 -13.05 -13.68 -7.17
C ASP A 27 -14.02 -14.67 -7.87
N PRO A 28 -15.31 -14.31 -8.07
CA PRO A 28 -16.28 -15.16 -8.76
C PRO A 28 -15.90 -15.56 -10.18
N ASP A 29 -15.03 -14.78 -10.85
CA ASP A 29 -14.52 -15.10 -12.18
C ASP A 29 -13.31 -16.05 -12.11
N GLY A 30 -12.85 -16.41 -10.92
CA GLY A 30 -11.71 -17.31 -10.68
C GLY A 30 -10.36 -16.61 -10.78
N ARG A 31 -10.25 -15.33 -10.38
CA ARG A 31 -9.01 -14.56 -10.39
C ARG A 31 -8.63 -14.08 -8.99
N TYR A 32 -7.35 -14.06 -8.69
CA TYR A 32 -6.78 -13.44 -7.50
C TYR A 32 -6.43 -11.98 -7.83
N GLY A 33 -6.74 -11.05 -6.93
CA GLY A 33 -6.25 -9.67 -6.99
C GLY A 33 -4.99 -9.50 -6.15
N ALA A 34 -4.08 -8.62 -6.59
CA ALA A 34 -2.89 -8.25 -5.83
C ALA A 34 -2.69 -6.73 -5.78
N ALA A 35 -2.19 -6.24 -4.64
CA ALA A 35 -2.06 -4.82 -4.33
C ALA A 35 -0.80 -4.55 -3.48
N LEU A 36 -0.52 -3.27 -3.25
CA LEU A 36 0.48 -2.83 -2.27
C LEU A 36 -0.21 -2.39 -0.97
N LEU A 37 0.36 -2.83 0.15
CA LEU A 37 -0.04 -2.43 1.50
C LEU A 37 1.07 -1.55 2.10
N PHE A 38 0.76 -0.28 2.33
CA PHE A 38 1.64 0.68 2.97
C PHE A 38 1.33 0.78 4.46
N ILE A 39 2.23 0.32 5.31
CA ILE A 39 2.09 0.35 6.77
C ILE A 39 2.65 1.67 7.28
N ARG A 40 1.79 2.49 7.91
CA ARG A 40 2.16 3.75 8.53
C ARG A 40 2.75 3.51 9.92
N TRP A 41 3.89 4.11 10.20
CA TRP A 41 4.56 4.03 11.50
C TRP A 41 4.32 5.27 12.35
N SER A 42 4.41 5.09 13.67
CA SER A 42 4.47 6.21 14.63
C SER A 42 5.68 7.11 14.33
N ASP A 43 5.67 8.35 14.82
CA ASP A 43 6.81 9.27 14.67
C ASP A 43 8.10 8.70 15.30
N ALA A 44 7.95 7.94 16.39
CA ALA A 44 9.06 7.20 17.01
C ALA A 44 9.54 6.01 16.18
N GLY A 45 8.77 5.57 15.17
CA GLY A 45 9.09 4.44 14.31
C GLY A 45 8.99 3.08 15.01
N ASP A 46 8.36 3.02 16.18
CA ASP A 46 8.38 1.86 17.08
C ASP A 46 7.16 0.94 16.95
N ARG A 47 6.08 1.43 16.34
CA ARG A 47 4.84 0.65 16.14
C ARG A 47 4.06 1.10 14.90
N PRO A 48 3.32 0.19 14.26
CA PRO A 48 2.36 0.57 13.23
C PRO A 48 1.18 1.34 13.85
N VAL A 49 0.74 2.40 13.17
CA VAL A 49 -0.38 3.26 13.60
C VAL A 49 -1.52 3.32 12.58
N GLY A 50 -1.36 2.66 11.43
CA GLY A 50 -2.37 2.56 10.39
C GLY A 50 -1.80 1.94 9.12
N HIS A 51 -2.62 1.85 8.08
CA HIS A 51 -2.17 1.44 6.75
C HIS A 51 -2.95 2.19 5.66
N LEU A 52 -2.37 2.19 4.47
CA LEU A 52 -3.01 2.56 3.22
C LEU A 52 -2.86 1.40 2.25
N GLU A 53 -3.85 1.21 1.40
CA GLU A 53 -3.87 0.17 0.38
C GLU A 53 -4.12 0.79 -0.99
N THR A 54 -3.48 0.24 -2.02
CA THR A 54 -3.81 0.57 -3.40
C THR A 54 -5.07 -0.17 -3.83
N ASP A 55 -5.69 0.25 -4.93
CA ASP A 55 -6.56 -0.67 -5.67
C ASP A 55 -5.73 -1.86 -6.20
N TYR A 56 -6.39 -2.91 -6.70
CA TYR A 56 -5.67 -4.04 -7.30
C TYR A 56 -4.85 -3.59 -8.51
N ILE A 57 -3.55 -3.86 -8.45
CA ILE A 57 -2.56 -3.55 -9.50
C ILE A 57 -2.49 -4.71 -10.50
N GLY A 58 -2.68 -5.94 -10.01
CA GLY A 58 -2.59 -7.16 -10.82
C GLY A 58 -3.75 -8.10 -10.55
N PHE A 59 -4.14 -8.86 -11.59
CA PHE A 59 -5.06 -9.98 -11.49
C PHE A 59 -4.45 -11.21 -12.17
N GLY A 60 -4.70 -12.40 -11.61
CA GLY A 60 -4.15 -13.64 -12.14
C GLY A 60 -4.99 -14.87 -11.81
N ARG A 61 -4.77 -15.96 -12.54
CA ARG A 61 -5.45 -17.25 -12.27
C ARG A 61 -4.85 -17.99 -11.09
N THR A 62 -3.65 -17.60 -10.69
CA THR A 62 -2.97 -18.03 -9.47
C THR A 62 -2.53 -16.81 -8.66
N PRO A 63 -2.29 -16.95 -7.35
CA PRO A 63 -1.73 -15.87 -6.54
C PRO A 63 -0.41 -15.33 -7.10
N ALA A 64 0.45 -16.22 -7.63
CA ALA A 64 1.73 -15.85 -8.23
C ALA A 64 1.55 -14.99 -9.49
N ASP A 65 0.60 -15.34 -10.37
CA ASP A 65 0.30 -14.57 -11.57
C ASP A 65 -0.25 -13.18 -11.23
N ALA A 66 -1.11 -13.09 -10.20
CA ALA A 66 -1.67 -11.83 -9.74
C ALA A 66 -0.57 -10.92 -9.14
N LEU A 67 0.39 -11.52 -8.45
CA LEU A 67 1.47 -10.81 -7.77
C LEU A 67 2.60 -10.37 -8.72
N ALA A 68 2.79 -11.03 -9.85
CA ALA A 68 3.87 -10.73 -10.79
C ALA A 68 3.93 -9.25 -11.25
N PRO A 69 2.82 -8.58 -11.62
CA PRO A 69 2.82 -7.15 -11.91
C PRO A 69 3.26 -6.28 -10.73
N VAL A 70 2.87 -6.63 -9.50
CA VAL A 70 3.25 -5.90 -8.28
C VAL A 70 4.76 -6.00 -8.03
N LEU A 71 5.34 -7.20 -8.24
CA LEU A 71 6.77 -7.45 -8.08
C LEU A 71 7.63 -6.82 -9.19
N ALA A 72 7.02 -6.48 -10.33
CA ALA A 72 7.71 -5.81 -11.43
C ALA A 72 7.82 -4.29 -11.25
N LEU A 73 7.14 -3.71 -10.24
CA LEU A 73 7.18 -2.28 -9.96
C LEU A 73 8.58 -1.83 -9.55
N THR A 74 8.99 -0.68 -10.07
CA THR A 74 10.21 -0.01 -9.58
C THR A 74 9.94 0.69 -8.25
N LEU A 75 10.99 1.05 -7.52
CA LEU A 75 10.84 1.88 -6.31
C LEU A 75 10.15 3.23 -6.58
N HIS A 76 10.32 3.77 -7.78
CA HIS A 76 9.64 4.99 -8.21
C HIS A 76 8.13 4.76 -8.35
N ASP A 77 7.71 3.65 -8.95
CA ASP A 77 6.28 3.32 -9.10
C ASP A 77 5.63 3.05 -7.74
N VAL A 78 6.33 2.34 -6.84
CA VAL A 78 5.88 2.13 -5.46
C VAL A 78 5.67 3.47 -4.74
N LYS A 79 6.59 4.43 -4.90
CA LYS A 79 6.45 5.78 -4.32
C LYS A 79 5.25 6.53 -4.90
N ALA A 80 5.05 6.46 -6.22
CA ALA A 80 3.91 7.11 -6.87
C ALA A 80 2.57 6.55 -6.37
N HIS A 81 2.48 5.24 -6.14
CA HIS A 81 1.30 4.62 -5.53
C HIS A 81 1.06 5.10 -4.09
N LEU A 82 2.11 5.21 -3.27
CA LEU A 82 1.99 5.76 -1.91
C LEU A 82 1.41 7.19 -1.95
N ASP A 83 1.95 8.04 -2.82
CA ASP A 83 1.53 9.45 -2.91
C ASP A 83 0.06 9.57 -3.32
N ALA A 84 -0.38 8.76 -4.29
CA ALA A 84 -1.79 8.69 -4.67
C ALA A 84 -2.69 8.25 -3.51
N CYS A 85 -2.27 7.25 -2.72
CA CYS A 85 -3.01 6.80 -1.55
C CYS A 85 -3.09 7.88 -0.45
N VAL A 86 -1.99 8.58 -0.18
CA VAL A 86 -1.95 9.67 0.80
C VAL A 86 -2.87 10.82 0.36
N ALA A 87 -2.83 11.20 -0.92
CA ALA A 87 -3.69 12.24 -1.46
C ALA A 87 -5.18 11.89 -1.29
N ARG A 88 -5.57 10.65 -1.61
CA ARG A 88 -6.95 10.16 -1.42
C ARG A 88 -7.38 10.13 0.05
N ALA A 89 -6.50 9.72 0.95
CA ALA A 89 -6.81 9.73 2.39
C ALA A 89 -6.99 11.17 2.92
N GLY A 90 -6.19 12.11 2.41
CA GLY A 90 -6.29 13.53 2.73
C GLY A 90 -7.61 14.17 2.27
N THR A 91 -8.13 13.80 1.09
CA THR A 91 -9.43 14.29 0.61
C THR A 91 -10.59 13.74 1.45
N ALA A 92 -10.61 12.43 1.73
CA ALA A 92 -11.65 11.81 2.54
C ALA A 92 -11.74 12.42 3.96
N LYS A 93 -10.60 12.76 4.58
CA LYS A 93 -10.57 13.41 5.89
C LYS A 93 -11.15 14.83 5.88
N ARG A 94 -11.06 15.56 4.77
CA ARG A 94 -11.61 16.93 4.63
C ARG A 94 -13.12 16.91 4.46
N GLU A 95 -13.65 15.96 3.73
CA GLU A 95 -15.09 15.82 3.48
C GLU A 95 -15.86 15.33 4.72
N GLY A 96 -15.26 14.42 5.51
CA GLY A 96 -15.87 13.91 6.76
C GLY A 96 -15.82 14.86 7.96
N GLY A 97 -15.08 15.97 7.87
CA GLY A 97 -14.97 16.99 8.94
C GLY A 97 -15.96 18.16 8.81
N MET A 98 -16.82 18.14 7.79
CA MET A 98 -17.87 19.14 7.55
C MET A 98 -19.25 18.49 7.76
N ALA A 99 -19.53 18.03 8.97
CA ALA A 99 -20.83 17.54 9.41
C ALA A 99 -21.12 17.96 10.84
#